data_AF-A0A3A4S440-F1
#
_entry.id   AF-A0A3A4S440-F1
#
_cell.length_a   1.000
_cell.length_b   1.000
_cell.length_c   1.000
_cell.angle_alpha   90.00
_cell.angle_beta   90.00
_cell.angle_gamma   90.00
#
_symmetry.space_group_name_H-M   'P 1'
#
loop_
_entity.id
_entity.type
_entity.pdbx_description
1 polymer ?
#
loop_
_entity_poly.entity_id
_entity_poly.type
_entity_poly.pdbx_seq_one_letter_code
_entity_poly.pdbx_strand_id
1 'polypeptide(L)'
;MNNHLSKGAFIVDLFSFLTVVFFALHMEWTAKDLLWSLWSSSLLIGYFTLLAGFAGNILKGRIPDESFTENSAKGKKPQTPGPALAVFFLIPVTAIFGFLKITLVFALFAAISIFAAVLKHQKKSENPDPENVLLNLIINFPAGIFILLFFTIHFGGFHFVHSIFLNGFFPLSGTQPFGMTPGQTFGLFGEFITTCIRDYWLFIGASAASSFESIIGAAGGGRKDFMLEPYKNVIKMHLMIFVMAFAGMGGLHDYILYAVLLLYFFPVGKIIKDLKKTSEIKYNQ
;
A
#
# COMPACT_ATOMS: atom_id res chain seq x y z
N MET A 1 -7.69 -17.73 -14.18
CA MET A 1 -7.02 -16.54 -14.78
C MET A 1 -5.59 -16.92 -15.11
N ASN A 2 -5.21 -16.72 -16.36
CA ASN A 2 -3.93 -17.17 -16.91
C ASN A 2 -2.78 -16.40 -16.23
N ASN A 3 -2.24 -16.97 -15.15
CA ASN A 3 -0.96 -16.55 -14.55
C ASN A 3 0.21 -17.04 -15.41
N HIS A 4 0.19 -16.75 -16.71
CA HIS A 4 1.47 -16.64 -17.39
C HIS A 4 2.08 -15.38 -16.79
N LEU A 5 3.24 -15.51 -16.14
CA LEU A 5 4.21 -14.41 -16.08
C LEU A 5 4.16 -13.74 -17.45
N SER A 6 3.63 -12.52 -17.53
CA SER A 6 3.76 -11.77 -18.77
C SER A 6 5.28 -11.74 -18.97
N LYS A 7 5.76 -12.30 -20.09
CA LYS A 7 7.22 -12.38 -20.31
C LYS A 7 7.85 -10.98 -20.11
N GLY A 8 7.07 -9.94 -20.41
CA GLY A 8 7.35 -8.53 -20.08
C GLY A 8 7.60 -8.28 -18.59
N ALA A 9 6.68 -8.62 -17.69
CA ALA A 9 6.86 -8.39 -16.24
C ALA A 9 8.14 -9.02 -15.70
N PHE A 10 8.44 -10.26 -16.12
CA PHE A 10 9.67 -10.93 -15.71
C PHE A 10 10.92 -10.21 -16.21
N ILE A 11 10.91 -9.75 -17.47
CA ILE A 11 12.03 -9.00 -18.05
C ILE A 11 12.23 -7.67 -17.32
N VAL A 12 11.13 -6.96 -16.99
CA VAL A 12 11.18 -5.72 -16.21
C VAL A 12 11.75 -5.98 -14.81
N ASP A 13 11.25 -7.00 -14.11
CA ASP A 13 11.74 -7.39 -12.78
C ASP A 13 13.24 -7.72 -12.82
N LEU A 14 13.69 -8.50 -13.80
CA LEU A 14 15.09 -8.87 -13.99
C LEU A 14 15.97 -7.66 -14.31
N PHE A 15 15.53 -6.79 -15.20
CA PHE A 15 16.27 -5.58 -15.56
C PHE A 15 16.37 -4.61 -14.38
N SER A 16 15.28 -4.38 -13.66
CA SER A 16 15.26 -3.60 -12.42
C SER A 16 16.24 -4.17 -11.39
N PHE A 17 16.24 -5.48 -11.19
CA PHE A 17 17.17 -6.15 -10.27
C PHE A 17 18.63 -5.93 -10.67
N LEU A 18 18.99 -6.21 -11.93
CA LEU A 18 20.35 -6.05 -12.43
C LEU A 18 20.83 -4.59 -12.32
N THR A 19 19.95 -3.64 -12.61
CA THR A 19 20.23 -2.21 -12.50
C THR A 19 20.52 -1.81 -11.06
N VAL A 20 19.68 -2.27 -10.11
CA VAL A 20 19.88 -1.99 -8.67
C VAL A 20 21.16 -2.63 -8.17
N VAL A 21 21.45 -3.88 -8.53
CA VAL A 21 22.70 -4.55 -8.12
C VAL A 21 23.93 -3.83 -8.69
N PHE A 22 23.91 -3.48 -9.97
CA PHE A 22 24.99 -2.73 -10.60
C PHE A 22 25.24 -1.40 -9.88
N PHE A 23 24.17 -0.65 -9.59
CA PHE A 23 24.29 0.62 -8.88
C PHE A 23 24.77 0.46 -7.43
N ALA A 24 24.26 -0.55 -6.72
CA ALA A 24 24.69 -0.87 -5.36
C ALA A 24 26.18 -1.22 -5.31
N LEU A 25 26.69 -1.97 -6.28
CA LEU A 25 28.11 -2.28 -6.40
C LEU A 25 28.94 -1.03 -6.72
N HIS A 26 28.47 -0.21 -7.66
CA HIS A 26 29.19 1.00 -8.08
C HIS A 26 29.29 2.06 -6.97
N MET A 27 28.24 2.17 -6.15
CA MET A 27 28.14 3.15 -5.07
C MET A 27 28.56 2.58 -3.71
N GLU A 28 29.15 1.39 -3.67
CA GLU A 28 29.61 0.70 -2.46
C GLU A 28 28.53 0.65 -1.36
N TRP A 29 27.30 0.29 -1.75
CA TRP A 29 26.16 0.29 -0.85
C TRP A 29 26.37 -0.61 0.36
N THR A 30 26.04 -0.06 1.51
CA THR A 30 26.04 -0.77 2.78
C THR A 30 24.64 -1.28 3.13
N ALA A 31 24.54 -2.04 4.23
CA ALA A 31 23.24 -2.45 4.80
C ALA A 31 22.31 -1.25 5.06
N LYS A 32 22.88 -0.11 5.49
CA LYS A 32 22.13 1.14 5.69
C LYS A 32 21.44 1.57 4.40
N ASP A 33 22.17 1.65 3.30
CA ASP A 33 21.65 2.14 2.01
C ASP A 33 20.54 1.24 1.47
N LEU A 34 20.70 -0.08 1.63
CA LEU A 34 19.66 -1.04 1.28
C LEU A 34 18.40 -0.85 2.13
N LEU A 35 18.52 -0.73 3.45
CA LEU A 35 17.34 -0.61 4.31
C LEU A 35 16.58 0.69 4.09
N TRP A 36 17.28 1.82 3.88
CA TRP A 36 16.64 3.11 3.59
C TRP A 36 16.02 3.18 2.20
N SER A 37 16.66 2.58 1.19
CA SER A 37 16.07 2.46 -0.15
C SER A 37 14.81 1.59 -0.16
N LEU A 38 14.82 0.48 0.57
CA LEU A 38 13.65 -0.37 0.75
C LEU A 38 12.53 0.33 1.54
N TRP A 39 12.86 1.03 2.63
CA TRP A 39 11.89 1.79 3.43
C TRP A 39 11.20 2.87 2.60
N SER A 40 11.98 3.70 1.90
CA SER A 40 11.46 4.80 1.08
C SER A 40 10.68 4.32 -0.13
N SER A 41 11.13 3.24 -0.77
CA SER A 41 10.39 2.56 -1.83
C SER A 41 9.03 2.07 -1.33
N SER A 42 9.00 1.42 -0.15
CA SER A 42 7.74 0.95 0.44
C SER A 42 6.79 2.10 0.78
N LEU A 43 7.30 3.22 1.30
CA LEU A 43 6.54 4.43 1.58
C LEU A 43 5.91 4.98 0.30
N LEU A 44 6.73 5.27 -0.71
CA LEU A 44 6.26 5.94 -1.93
C LEU A 44 5.37 5.02 -2.75
N ILE A 45 5.85 3.84 -3.13
CA ILE A 45 5.13 2.93 -4.01
C ILE A 45 3.91 2.34 -3.30
N GLY A 46 4.04 2.00 -2.02
CA GLY A 46 2.92 1.53 -1.22
C GLY A 46 1.82 2.59 -1.13
N TYR A 47 2.17 3.85 -0.89
CA TYR A 47 1.21 4.94 -0.86
C TYR A 47 0.58 5.20 -2.23
N PHE A 48 1.37 5.23 -3.31
CA PHE A 48 0.84 5.36 -4.67
C PHE A 48 -0.11 4.21 -5.03
N THR A 49 0.19 2.99 -4.61
CA THR A 49 -0.67 1.82 -4.83
C THR A 49 -1.99 1.95 -4.06
N LEU A 50 -1.94 2.43 -2.81
CA LEU A 50 -3.13 2.73 -2.02
C LEU A 50 -3.99 3.80 -2.69
N LEU A 51 -3.39 4.91 -3.14
CA LEU A 51 -4.08 5.98 -3.87
C LEU A 51 -4.72 5.47 -5.17
N ALA A 52 -3.97 4.68 -5.95
CA ALA A 52 -4.45 4.07 -7.18
C ALA A 52 -5.64 3.13 -6.92
N GLY A 53 -5.50 2.22 -5.94
CA GLY A 53 -6.56 1.31 -5.52
C GLY A 53 -7.81 2.02 -5.06
N PHE A 54 -7.64 3.06 -4.25
CA PHE A 54 -8.73 3.87 -3.74
C PHE A 54 -9.45 4.64 -4.86
N ALA A 55 -8.70 5.34 -5.72
CA ALA A 55 -9.26 6.06 -6.86
C ALA A 55 -10.02 5.12 -7.82
N GLY A 56 -9.43 3.96 -8.12
CA GLY A 56 -10.04 2.93 -8.96
C GLY A 56 -11.35 2.39 -8.41
N ASN A 57 -11.41 2.17 -7.09
CA ASN A 57 -12.63 1.70 -6.42
C ASN A 57 -13.72 2.77 -6.40
N ILE A 58 -13.39 4.01 -6.03
CA ILE A 58 -14.35 5.12 -6.04
C ILE A 58 -14.95 5.35 -7.43
N LEU A 59 -14.12 5.40 -8.47
CA LEU A 59 -14.57 5.60 -9.86
C LEU A 59 -15.53 4.49 -10.31
N LYS A 60 -15.36 3.28 -9.80
CA LYS A 60 -16.24 2.13 -10.06
C LYS A 60 -17.42 2.03 -9.11
N GLY A 61 -17.59 2.99 -8.20
CA GLY A 61 -18.65 3.00 -7.20
C GLY A 61 -18.55 1.89 -6.16
N ARG A 62 -17.34 1.37 -5.94
CA ARG A 62 -17.03 0.35 -4.93
C ARG A 62 -16.36 1.04 -3.75
N ILE A 63 -16.75 0.68 -2.54
CA ILE A 63 -15.92 0.98 -1.37
C ILE A 63 -15.03 -0.24 -1.13
N PRO A 64 -13.75 -0.04 -0.78
CA PRO A 64 -12.88 -1.10 -0.28
C PRO A 64 -13.50 -1.66 1.00
N ASP A 65 -14.38 -2.65 0.87
CA ASP A 65 -14.96 -3.31 2.02
C ASP A 65 -14.02 -4.44 2.43
N GLU A 66 -13.68 -4.49 3.72
CA GLU A 66 -12.87 -5.54 4.28
C GLU A 66 -13.63 -6.85 4.19
N SER A 67 -13.22 -7.74 3.30
CA SER A 67 -13.33 -9.20 3.52
C SER A 67 -14.72 -9.76 3.87
N PHE A 68 -15.83 -9.09 3.55
CA PHE A 68 -17.15 -9.64 3.85
C PHE A 68 -17.53 -10.75 2.86
N THR A 69 -17.07 -11.94 3.24
CA THR A 69 -17.64 -13.25 2.95
C THR A 69 -17.64 -13.67 1.49
N GLU A 70 -16.59 -14.42 1.15
CA GLU A 70 -16.64 -15.48 0.12
C GLU A 70 -17.77 -16.50 0.37
N ASN A 71 -18.42 -16.44 1.54
CA ASN A 71 -19.67 -17.13 1.87
C ASN A 71 -20.95 -16.47 1.33
N SER A 72 -20.89 -15.49 0.40
CA SER A 72 -22.06 -15.13 -0.42
C SER A 72 -22.35 -16.20 -1.50
N ALA A 73 -22.28 -17.48 -1.10
CA ALA A 73 -22.95 -18.58 -1.74
C ALA A 73 -24.45 -18.44 -1.44
N LYS A 74 -25.15 -17.57 -2.19
CA LYS A 74 -26.61 -17.58 -2.51
C LYS A 74 -27.11 -16.17 -2.85
N GLY A 75 -26.89 -15.75 -4.10
CA GLY A 75 -27.80 -14.89 -4.87
C GLY A 75 -28.17 -13.48 -4.38
N LYS A 76 -27.66 -12.99 -3.25
CA LYS A 76 -27.97 -11.62 -2.78
C LYS A 76 -27.07 -10.61 -3.49
N LYS A 77 -27.69 -9.66 -4.19
CA LYS A 77 -26.98 -8.53 -4.82
C LYS A 77 -26.23 -7.74 -3.74
N PRO A 78 -24.95 -7.39 -3.97
CA PRO A 78 -24.17 -6.60 -3.01
C PRO A 78 -24.86 -5.24 -2.79
N GLN A 79 -25.15 -4.92 -1.52
CA GLN A 79 -25.58 -3.59 -1.12
C GLN A 79 -24.39 -2.65 -1.23
N THR A 80 -24.62 -1.37 -1.55
CA THR A 80 -23.57 -0.35 -1.52
C THR A 80 -23.32 0.06 -0.06
N PRO A 81 -22.21 -0.34 0.58
CA PRO A 81 -21.99 -0.08 2.01
C PRO A 81 -21.69 1.41 2.29
N GLY A 82 -21.48 2.24 1.26
CA GLY A 82 -21.03 3.62 1.39
C GLY A 82 -21.81 4.49 2.38
N PRO A 83 -23.14 4.61 2.29
CA PRO A 83 -23.91 5.41 3.24
C PRO A 83 -23.84 4.85 4.67
N ALA A 84 -23.89 3.53 4.84
CA ALA A 84 -23.80 2.90 6.15
C ALA A 84 -22.43 3.16 6.81
N LEU A 85 -21.34 3.02 6.04
CA LEU A 85 -19.99 3.36 6.46
C LEU A 85 -19.85 4.85 6.77
N ALA A 86 -20.42 5.74 5.95
CA ALA A 86 -20.38 7.17 6.20
C ALA A 86 -21.04 7.53 7.54
N VAL A 87 -22.18 6.91 7.87
CA VAL A 87 -22.82 7.07 9.18
C VAL A 87 -21.97 6.47 10.30
N PHE A 88 -21.44 5.28 10.11
CA PHE A 88 -20.56 4.64 11.10
C PHE A 88 -19.34 5.53 11.42
N PHE A 89 -18.72 6.13 10.41
CA PHE A 89 -17.58 7.03 10.57
C PHE A 89 -17.91 8.37 11.24
N LEU A 90 -19.19 8.74 11.39
CA LEU A 90 -19.52 9.89 12.24
C LEU A 90 -19.10 9.68 13.69
N ILE A 91 -19.07 8.43 14.17
CA ILE A 91 -18.67 8.12 15.55
C ILE A 91 -17.21 8.54 15.81
N PRO A 92 -16.20 8.03 15.08
CA PRO A 92 -14.81 8.46 15.28
C PRO A 92 -14.59 9.94 14.93
N VAL A 93 -15.26 10.48 13.90
CA VAL A 93 -15.14 11.92 13.57
C VAL A 93 -15.62 12.79 14.73
N THR A 94 -16.78 12.48 15.31
CA THR A 94 -17.32 13.20 16.46
C THR A 94 -16.47 12.99 17.71
N ALA A 95 -15.92 11.79 17.91
CA ALA A 95 -15.04 11.52 19.05
C ALA A 95 -13.74 12.35 19.00
N ILE A 96 -13.16 12.54 17.80
CA ILE A 96 -11.90 13.27 17.61
C ILE A 96 -12.13 14.79 17.57
N PHE A 97 -13.14 15.24 16.83
CA PHE A 97 -13.37 16.66 16.55
C PHE A 97 -14.52 17.27 17.33
N GLY A 98 -15.24 16.51 18.17
CA GLY A 98 -16.45 16.98 18.84
C GLY A 98 -17.52 17.46 17.85
N PHE A 99 -18.28 18.50 18.21
CA PHE A 99 -19.29 19.14 17.35
C PHE A 99 -18.74 20.34 16.57
N LEU A 100 -17.45 20.31 16.21
CA LEU A 100 -16.83 21.35 15.41
C LEU A 100 -17.39 21.38 13.97
N LYS A 101 -17.09 22.48 13.25
CA LYS A 101 -17.51 22.68 11.85
C LYS A 101 -17.16 21.49 10.95
N ILE A 102 -16.02 20.82 11.19
CA ILE A 102 -15.58 19.64 10.42
C ILE A 102 -16.59 18.49 10.56
N THR A 103 -17.04 18.20 11.78
CA THR A 103 -18.03 17.15 12.06
C THR A 103 -19.36 17.46 11.38
N LEU A 104 -19.81 18.71 11.43
CA LEU A 104 -21.05 19.15 10.77
C LEU A 104 -20.96 19.02 9.24
N VAL A 105 -19.81 19.40 8.65
CA VAL A 105 -19.56 19.23 7.21
C VAL A 105 -19.55 17.75 6.82
N PHE A 106 -18.90 16.89 7.60
CA PHE A 106 -18.91 15.45 7.34
C PHE A 106 -20.31 14.85 7.48
N ALA A 107 -21.09 15.26 8.49
CA ALA A 107 -22.49 14.85 8.67
C ALA A 107 -23.38 15.27 7.49
N LEU A 108 -23.18 16.48 6.96
CA LEU A 108 -23.87 16.94 5.75
C LEU A 108 -23.52 16.04 4.55
N PHE A 109 -22.24 15.71 4.35
CA PHE A 109 -21.84 14.80 3.27
C PHE A 109 -22.43 13.40 3.45
N ALA A 110 -22.47 12.87 4.67
CA ALA A 110 -23.11 11.58 4.97
C ALA A 110 -24.63 11.62 4.66
N ALA A 111 -25.32 12.70 5.02
CA ALA A 111 -26.74 12.89 4.71
C ALA A 111 -26.99 12.95 3.18
N ILE A 112 -26.16 13.68 2.44
CA ILE A 112 -26.21 13.76 0.97
C ILE A 112 -25.99 12.36 0.36
N SER A 113 -25.03 11.60 0.89
CA SER A 113 -24.75 10.22 0.45
C SER A 113 -25.95 9.29 0.66
N ILE A 114 -26.61 9.33 1.83
CA ILE A 114 -27.83 8.57 2.12
C ILE A 114 -28.94 8.95 1.14
N PHE A 115 -29.20 10.25 0.97
CA PHE A 115 -30.24 10.74 0.08
C PHE A 115 -30.00 10.30 -1.37
N ALA A 116 -28.78 10.43 -1.87
CA ALA A 116 -28.39 9.95 -3.19
C ALA A 116 -28.57 8.43 -3.35
N ALA A 117 -28.27 7.65 -2.32
CA ALA A 117 -28.48 6.21 -2.32
C ALA A 117 -29.97 5.82 -2.35
N VAL A 118 -30.82 6.57 -1.62
CA VAL A 118 -32.29 6.39 -1.65
C VAL A 118 -32.84 6.70 -3.04
N LEU A 119 -32.44 7.83 -3.64
CA LEU A 119 -32.84 8.19 -5.02
C LEU A 119 -32.42 7.11 -6.02
N LYS A 120 -31.17 6.60 -5.90
CA LYS A 120 -30.68 5.50 -6.74
C LYS A 120 -31.51 4.24 -6.59
N HIS A 121 -31.94 3.91 -5.36
CA HIS A 121 -32.78 2.75 -5.09
C HIS A 121 -34.18 2.90 -5.69
N GLN A 122 -34.78 4.09 -5.59
CA GLN A 122 -36.10 4.38 -6.17
C GLN A 122 -36.11 4.30 -7.70
N LYS A 123 -35.07 4.82 -8.37
CA LYS A 123 -34.96 4.80 -9.85
C LYS A 123 -34.68 3.42 -10.45
N LYS A 124 -34.28 2.44 -9.62
CA LYS A 124 -33.90 1.09 -10.06
C LYS A 124 -35.07 0.25 -10.60
N SER A 125 -36.29 0.81 -10.58
CA SER A 125 -37.51 0.21 -11.14
C SER A 125 -37.58 0.22 -12.68
N GLU A 126 -36.79 1.04 -13.39
CA GLU A 126 -37.01 1.20 -14.85
C GLU A 126 -35.84 0.84 -15.77
N ASN A 127 -34.59 0.98 -15.36
CA ASN A 127 -33.44 0.33 -16.00
C ASN A 127 -32.20 0.63 -15.14
N PRO A 128 -31.48 -0.37 -14.61
CA PRO A 128 -30.27 -0.10 -13.87
C PRO A 128 -29.22 0.40 -14.86
N ASP A 129 -28.91 1.69 -14.84
CA ASP A 129 -27.72 2.22 -15.49
C ASP A 129 -26.55 2.14 -14.50
N PRO A 130 -25.70 1.10 -14.57
CA PRO A 130 -24.54 0.95 -13.70
C PRO A 130 -23.47 2.04 -13.92
N GLU A 131 -23.60 2.89 -14.94
CA GLU A 131 -22.56 3.80 -15.38
C GLU A 131 -22.65 5.23 -14.85
N ASN A 132 -23.61 5.54 -13.96
CA ASN A 132 -23.67 6.90 -13.37
C ASN A 132 -22.55 7.12 -12.33
N VAL A 133 -21.34 7.36 -12.83
CA VAL A 133 -20.11 7.59 -12.08
C VAL A 133 -20.29 8.72 -11.08
N LEU A 134 -20.98 9.80 -11.45
CA LEU A 134 -21.22 10.94 -10.56
C LEU A 134 -22.07 10.53 -9.34
N LEU A 135 -23.15 9.80 -9.56
CA LEU A 135 -24.00 9.31 -8.47
C LEU A 135 -23.25 8.35 -7.55
N ASN A 136 -22.45 7.45 -8.13
CA ASN A 136 -21.58 6.55 -7.39
C ASN A 136 -20.51 7.29 -6.57
N LEU A 137 -19.95 8.35 -7.13
CA LEU A 137 -18.99 9.21 -6.45
C LEU A 137 -19.66 9.87 -5.24
N ILE A 138 -20.80 10.54 -5.42
CA ILE A 138 -21.53 11.21 -4.33
C ILE A 138 -21.88 10.23 -3.20
N ILE A 139 -22.39 9.04 -3.53
CA ILE A 139 -22.75 8.02 -2.55
C ILE A 139 -21.53 7.57 -1.74
N ASN A 140 -20.38 7.35 -2.39
CA ASN A 140 -19.21 6.79 -1.73
C ASN A 140 -18.24 7.85 -1.19
N PHE A 141 -18.41 9.12 -1.53
CA PHE A 141 -17.48 10.20 -1.22
C PHE A 141 -17.14 10.34 0.27
N PRO A 142 -18.11 10.40 1.21
CA PRO A 142 -17.79 10.65 2.62
C PRO A 142 -17.01 9.47 3.23
N ALA A 143 -17.49 8.26 3.01
CA ALA A 143 -16.82 7.04 3.47
C ALA A 143 -15.46 6.86 2.80
N GLY A 144 -15.38 7.18 1.51
CA GLY A 144 -14.12 7.21 0.77
C GLY A 144 -13.11 8.13 1.43
N ILE A 145 -13.41 9.43 1.55
CA ILE A 145 -12.47 10.40 2.13
C ILE A 145 -12.03 9.97 3.52
N PHE A 146 -12.96 9.48 4.35
CA PHE A 146 -12.60 8.98 5.68
C PHE A 146 -11.59 7.84 5.59
N ILE A 147 -11.85 6.82 4.77
CA ILE A 147 -10.94 5.68 4.57
C ILE A 147 -9.59 6.18 4.07
N LEU A 148 -9.56 7.03 3.05
CA LEU A 148 -8.30 7.57 2.53
C LEU A 148 -7.50 8.27 3.62
N LEU A 149 -8.12 9.19 4.38
CA LEU A 149 -7.45 9.90 5.47
C LEU A 149 -6.95 8.95 6.57
N PHE A 150 -7.80 7.99 6.98
CA PHE A 150 -7.45 6.99 7.97
C PHE A 150 -6.20 6.20 7.53
N PHE A 151 -6.20 5.69 6.30
CA PHE A 151 -5.07 4.93 5.78
C PHE A 151 -3.84 5.80 5.56
N THR A 152 -3.97 7.06 5.13
CA THR A 152 -2.83 7.99 5.04
C THR A 152 -2.19 8.23 6.40
N ILE A 153 -2.99 8.52 7.44
CA ILE A 153 -2.48 8.74 8.80
C ILE A 153 -1.86 7.46 9.35
N HIS A 154 -2.53 6.32 9.19
CA HIS A 154 -2.05 5.04 9.71
C HIS A 154 -0.77 4.58 9.01
N PHE A 155 -0.77 4.56 7.67
CA PHE A 155 0.37 4.15 6.86
C PHE A 155 1.56 5.10 7.03
N GLY A 156 1.31 6.41 7.00
CA GLY A 156 2.33 7.44 7.19
C GLY A 156 2.88 7.44 8.62
N GLY A 157 2.02 7.35 9.63
CA GLY A 157 2.42 7.27 11.03
C GLY A 157 3.26 6.03 11.34
N PHE A 158 2.94 4.90 10.72
CA PHE A 158 3.73 3.70 10.83
C PHE A 158 5.13 3.87 10.20
N HIS A 159 5.22 4.46 9.01
CA HIS A 159 6.52 4.77 8.37
C HIS A 159 7.33 5.80 9.14
N PHE A 160 6.65 6.76 9.76
CA PHE A 160 7.25 7.73 10.66
C PHE A 160 7.94 7.04 11.83
N VAL A 161 7.20 6.26 12.63
CA VAL A 161 7.77 5.52 13.77
C VAL A 161 8.90 4.59 13.30
N HIS A 162 8.69 3.91 12.18
CA HIS A 162 9.68 2.98 11.64
C HIS A 162 10.98 3.68 11.24
N SER A 163 10.92 4.87 10.65
CA SER A 163 12.12 5.65 10.29
C SER A 163 12.96 6.05 11.52
N ILE A 164 12.31 6.28 12.65
CA ILE A 164 12.98 6.61 13.92
C ILE A 164 13.78 5.41 14.41
N PHE A 165 13.19 4.22 14.42
CA PHE A 165 13.92 2.99 14.75
C PHE A 165 15.03 2.71 13.75
N LEU A 166 14.73 2.86 12.46
CA LEU A 166 15.71 2.61 11.40
C LEU A 166 16.93 3.54 11.53
N ASN A 167 16.72 4.83 11.81
CA ASN A 167 17.83 5.76 12.06
C ASN A 167 18.59 5.46 13.36
N GLY A 168 17.95 4.83 14.35
CA GLY A 168 18.62 4.35 15.56
C GLY A 168 19.61 3.21 15.30
N PHE A 169 19.29 2.28 14.39
CA PHE A 169 20.15 1.14 14.05
C PHE A 169 21.10 1.42 12.87
N PHE A 170 20.63 2.17 11.89
CA PHE A 170 21.29 2.48 10.63
C PHE A 170 21.14 3.98 10.36
N PRO A 171 21.92 4.83 11.04
CA PRO A 171 21.74 6.28 10.97
C PRO A 171 21.90 6.81 9.54
N LEU A 172 20.85 7.44 9.04
CA LEU A 172 20.87 8.18 7.78
C LEU A 172 21.36 9.61 7.98
N SER A 173 21.01 10.20 9.12
CA SER A 173 21.56 11.47 9.59
C SER A 173 22.44 11.26 10.82
N GLY A 174 23.32 12.22 11.09
CA GLY A 174 24.10 12.23 12.33
C GLY A 174 23.28 12.54 13.59
N THR A 175 21.97 12.76 13.44
CA THR A 175 21.10 13.24 14.52
C THR A 175 20.35 12.09 15.16
N GLN A 176 20.45 11.96 16.49
CA GLN A 176 19.72 10.93 17.25
C GLN A 176 18.27 11.37 17.51
N PRO A 177 17.27 10.55 17.14
CA PRO A 177 15.87 10.96 17.25
C PRO A 177 15.32 10.86 18.68
N PHE A 178 15.96 10.08 19.56
CA PHE A 178 15.53 9.91 20.95
C PHE A 178 15.83 11.17 21.76
N GLY A 179 14.81 11.71 22.42
CA GLY A 179 14.89 12.96 23.20
C GLY A 179 14.45 14.22 22.45
N MET A 180 14.06 14.11 21.18
CA MET A 180 13.49 15.23 20.42
C MET A 180 12.03 15.52 20.81
N THR A 181 11.63 16.79 20.63
CA THR A 181 10.20 17.15 20.66
C THR A 181 9.48 16.58 19.43
N PRO A 182 8.14 16.34 19.51
CA PRO A 182 7.38 15.82 18.37
C PRO A 182 7.59 16.64 17.07
N GLY A 183 7.63 17.98 17.17
CA GLY A 183 7.85 18.85 16.01
C GLY A 183 9.22 18.66 15.36
N GLN A 184 10.28 18.50 16.16
CA GLN A 184 11.62 18.18 15.65
C GLN A 184 11.66 16.80 15.00
N THR A 185 11.02 15.80 15.60
CA THR A 185 10.94 14.45 15.03
C THR A 185 10.21 14.46 13.68
N PHE A 186 9.14 15.25 13.52
CA PHE A 186 8.48 15.44 12.22
C PHE A 186 9.37 16.14 11.18
N GLY A 187 10.15 17.13 11.60
CA GLY A 187 11.16 17.76 10.73
C GLY A 187 12.20 16.74 10.24
N LEU A 188 12.75 15.95 11.16
CA LEU A 188 13.70 14.89 10.86
C LEU A 188 13.13 13.82 9.91
N PHE A 189 11.86 13.44 10.09
CA PHE A 189 11.19 12.55 9.15
C PHE A 189 11.13 13.12 7.73
N GLY A 190 10.86 14.42 7.59
CA GLY A 190 10.92 15.11 6.30
C GLY A 190 12.32 15.10 5.68
N GLU A 191 13.36 15.28 6.50
CA GLU A 191 14.76 15.16 6.08
C GLU A 191 15.08 13.76 5.58
N PHE A 192 14.60 12.71 6.25
CA PHE A 192 14.78 11.32 5.81
C PHE A 192 14.13 11.05 4.46
N ILE A 193 12.88 11.50 4.27
CA ILE A 193 12.20 11.37 2.97
C ILE A 193 12.99 12.09 1.88
N THR A 194 13.39 13.33 2.13
CA THR A 194 14.12 14.14 1.15
C THR A 194 15.47 13.53 0.80
N THR A 195 16.21 13.06 1.80
CA THR A 195 17.49 12.36 1.63
C THR A 195 17.31 11.09 0.83
N CYS A 196 16.29 10.28 1.14
CA CYS A 196 16.03 9.04 0.40
C CYS A 196 15.62 9.29 -1.06
N ILE A 197 14.79 10.30 -1.32
CA ILE A 197 14.42 10.69 -2.68
C ILE A 197 15.64 11.19 -3.45
N ARG A 198 16.57 11.90 -2.81
CA ARG A 198 17.78 12.40 -3.47
C ARG A 198 18.79 11.28 -3.73
N ASP A 199 19.06 10.45 -2.72
CA ASP A 199 20.21 9.53 -2.71
C ASP A 199 19.84 8.12 -3.19
N TYR A 200 18.57 7.73 -3.09
CA TYR A 200 18.06 6.39 -3.44
C TYR A 200 17.00 6.39 -4.55
N TRP A 201 16.91 7.47 -5.35
CA TRP A 201 15.90 7.61 -6.42
C TRP A 201 15.92 6.45 -7.43
N LEU A 202 17.11 5.94 -7.78
CA LEU A 202 17.24 4.87 -8.78
C LEU A 202 16.56 3.58 -8.30
N PHE A 203 16.73 3.25 -7.02
CA PHE A 203 16.09 2.09 -6.41
C PHE A 203 14.58 2.26 -6.32
N ILE A 204 14.11 3.47 -5.95
CA ILE A 204 12.69 3.81 -5.95
C ILE A 204 12.11 3.66 -7.36
N GLY A 205 12.81 4.15 -8.39
CA GLY A 205 12.41 4.02 -9.79
C GLY A 205 12.36 2.56 -10.28
N ALA A 206 13.40 1.78 -9.99
CA ALA A 206 13.45 0.35 -10.35
C ALA A 206 12.33 -0.44 -9.64
N SER A 207 12.07 -0.13 -8.37
CA SER A 207 10.98 -0.71 -7.59
C SER A 207 9.61 -0.31 -8.15
N ALA A 208 9.45 0.94 -8.60
CA ALA A 208 8.21 1.44 -9.19
C ALA A 208 7.93 0.76 -10.54
N ALA A 209 8.96 0.57 -11.36
CA ALA A 209 8.87 -0.16 -12.63
C ALA A 209 8.46 -1.63 -12.41
N SER A 210 9.09 -2.32 -11.45
CA SER A 210 8.73 -3.70 -11.08
C SER A 210 7.30 -3.78 -10.50
N SER A 211 6.87 -2.75 -9.79
CA SER A 211 5.53 -2.69 -9.17
C SER A 211 4.44 -2.14 -10.10
N PHE A 212 4.77 -1.78 -11.35
CA PHE A 212 3.86 -1.04 -12.23
C PHE A 212 2.56 -1.79 -12.52
N GLU A 213 2.64 -3.10 -12.82
CA GLU A 213 1.44 -3.94 -13.02
C GLU A 213 0.55 -4.00 -11.77
N SER A 214 1.16 -3.98 -10.59
CA SER A 214 0.45 -3.95 -9.29
C SER A 214 -0.35 -2.65 -9.13
N ILE A 215 0.29 -1.50 -9.44
CA ILE A 215 -0.34 -0.18 -9.37
C ILE A 215 -1.49 -0.06 -10.37
N ILE A 216 -1.29 -0.48 -11.62
CA ILE A 216 -2.36 -0.50 -12.63
C ILE A 216 -3.48 -1.44 -12.23
N GLY A 217 -3.14 -2.64 -11.72
CA GLY A 217 -4.11 -3.61 -11.23
C GLY A 217 -4.96 -3.06 -10.08
N ALA A 218 -4.34 -2.30 -9.17
CA ALA A 218 -5.03 -1.58 -8.10
C ALA A 218 -5.97 -0.50 -8.68
N ALA A 219 -5.48 0.35 -9.60
CA ALA A 219 -6.30 1.35 -10.29
C ALA A 219 -7.48 0.73 -11.06
N GLY A 220 -7.31 -0.51 -11.54
CA GLY A 220 -8.35 -1.30 -12.17
C GLY A 220 -9.47 -1.74 -11.21
N GLY A 221 -9.40 -1.47 -9.90
CA GLY A 221 -10.44 -1.83 -8.92
C GLY A 221 -10.78 -3.33 -8.86
N GLY A 222 -9.85 -4.17 -9.35
CA GLY A 222 -10.02 -5.62 -9.47
C GLY A 222 -9.42 -6.42 -8.31
N ARG A 223 -8.65 -5.77 -7.44
CA ARG A 223 -7.88 -6.46 -6.39
C ARG A 223 -8.60 -6.35 -5.06
N LYS A 224 -9.09 -7.48 -4.54
CA LYS A 224 -9.83 -7.56 -3.26
C LYS A 224 -8.94 -7.25 -2.04
N ASP A 225 -7.65 -7.53 -2.13
CA ASP A 225 -6.74 -7.49 -0.98
C ASP A 225 -5.80 -6.28 -0.98
N PHE A 226 -6.07 -5.26 -1.79
CA PHE A 226 -5.14 -4.13 -1.94
C PHE A 226 -4.93 -3.34 -0.64
N MET A 227 -5.87 -3.43 0.31
CA MET A 227 -5.75 -2.81 1.64
C MET A 227 -4.77 -3.57 2.53
N LEU A 228 -4.69 -4.91 2.41
CA LEU A 228 -3.80 -5.75 3.23
C LEU A 228 -2.40 -5.89 2.64
N GLU A 229 -2.24 -5.68 1.33
CA GLU A 229 -0.96 -5.82 0.63
C GLU A 229 0.14 -4.88 1.18
N PRO A 230 -0.14 -3.58 1.46
CA PRO A 230 0.82 -2.71 2.13
C PRO A 230 1.29 -3.26 3.49
N TYR A 231 0.39 -3.83 4.29
CA TYR A 231 0.75 -4.41 5.60
C TYR A 231 1.63 -5.64 5.45
N LYS A 232 1.35 -6.52 4.49
CA LYS A 232 2.22 -7.68 4.20
C LYS A 232 3.62 -7.23 3.81
N ASN A 233 3.72 -6.19 2.97
CA ASN A 233 5.00 -5.61 2.57
C ASN A 233 5.73 -4.97 3.75
N VAL A 234 5.02 -4.24 4.60
CA VAL A 234 5.54 -3.65 5.84
C VAL A 234 6.09 -4.72 6.80
N ILE A 235 5.35 -5.81 7.01
CA ILE A 235 5.78 -6.93 7.86
C ILE A 235 7.04 -7.58 7.28
N LYS A 236 7.06 -7.84 5.97
CA LYS A 236 8.24 -8.36 5.27
C LYS A 236 9.45 -7.44 5.49
N MET A 237 9.23 -6.13 5.36
CA MET A 237 10.25 -5.10 5.58
C MET A 237 10.79 -5.10 7.02
N HIS A 238 9.92 -5.18 8.03
CA HIS A 238 10.34 -5.26 9.43
C HIS A 238 11.16 -6.51 9.70
N LEU A 239 10.70 -7.66 9.20
CA LEU A 239 11.42 -8.91 9.34
C LEU A 239 12.81 -8.83 8.71
N MET A 240 12.94 -8.22 7.52
CA MET A 240 14.24 -8.00 6.87
C MET A 240 15.15 -7.09 7.70
N ILE A 241 14.63 -6.02 8.30
CA ILE A 241 15.41 -5.14 9.17
C ILE A 241 15.91 -5.89 10.41
N PHE A 242 15.07 -6.70 11.05
CA PHE A 242 15.51 -7.53 12.17
C PHE A 242 16.58 -8.54 11.74
N VAL A 243 16.38 -9.22 10.61
CA VAL A 243 17.38 -10.14 10.06
C VAL A 243 18.71 -9.43 9.81
N MET A 244 18.70 -8.24 9.20
CA MET A 244 19.90 -7.44 8.94
C MET A 244 20.56 -6.93 10.23
N ALA A 245 19.77 -6.51 11.23
CA ALA A 245 20.29 -6.04 12.51
C ALA A 245 21.00 -7.16 13.28
N PHE A 246 20.37 -8.33 13.40
CA PHE A 246 20.98 -9.49 14.07
C PHE A 246 22.17 -10.06 13.27
N ALA A 247 22.08 -10.06 11.94
CA ALA A 247 23.21 -10.37 11.07
C ALA A 247 24.40 -9.44 11.29
N GLY A 248 24.13 -8.14 11.41
CA GLY A 248 25.13 -7.10 11.69
C GLY A 248 25.83 -7.34 13.03
N MET A 249 25.08 -7.70 14.08
CA MET A 249 25.66 -8.09 15.37
C MET A 249 26.61 -9.29 15.27
N GLY A 250 26.36 -10.20 14.32
CA GLY A 250 27.22 -11.35 14.04
C GLY A 250 28.37 -11.07 13.06
N GLY A 251 28.55 -9.82 12.59
CA GLY A 251 29.57 -9.44 11.61
C GLY A 251 29.27 -9.88 10.17
N LEU A 252 28.07 -10.38 9.87
CA LEU A 252 27.68 -10.93 8.56
C LEU A 252 27.03 -9.90 7.60
N HIS A 253 27.19 -8.61 7.89
CA HIS A 253 26.52 -7.52 7.18
C HIS A 253 26.73 -7.54 5.66
N ASP A 254 27.96 -7.74 5.20
CA ASP A 254 28.30 -7.71 3.77
C ASP A 254 27.74 -8.90 2.98
N TYR A 255 27.67 -10.07 3.61
CA TYR A 255 27.20 -11.30 2.95
C TYR A 255 25.67 -11.34 2.80
N ILE A 256 24.96 -10.78 3.78
CA ILE A 256 23.50 -10.88 3.83
C ILE A 256 22.84 -9.83 2.93
N LEU A 257 23.53 -8.72 2.62
CA LEU A 257 23.06 -7.67 1.70
C LEU A 257 22.53 -8.25 0.37
N TYR A 258 23.34 -9.07 -0.30
CA TYR A 258 23.00 -9.61 -1.62
C TYR A 258 21.90 -10.68 -1.55
N ALA A 259 21.89 -11.48 -0.48
CA ALA A 259 20.81 -12.44 -0.24
C ALA A 259 19.46 -11.72 -0.04
N VAL A 260 19.48 -10.59 0.67
CA VAL A 260 18.30 -9.75 0.93
C VAL A 260 17.83 -9.06 -0.36
N LEU A 261 18.73 -8.51 -1.16
CA LEU A 261 18.42 -7.97 -2.49
C LEU A 261 17.77 -9.03 -3.40
N LEU A 262 18.35 -10.23 -3.41
CA LEU A 262 17.81 -11.36 -4.17
C LEU A 262 16.42 -11.76 -3.67
N LEU A 263 16.20 -11.91 -2.36
CA LEU A 263 14.87 -12.24 -1.81
C LEU A 263 13.83 -11.12 -1.98
N TYR A 264 14.27 -9.88 -2.15
CA TYR A 264 13.38 -8.74 -2.32
C TYR A 264 12.90 -8.58 -3.77
N PHE A 265 13.83 -8.49 -4.72
CA PHE A 265 13.52 -8.24 -6.14
C PHE A 265 13.29 -9.51 -6.93
N PHE A 266 13.99 -10.60 -6.59
CA PHE A 266 13.85 -11.81 -7.37
C PHE A 266 12.50 -12.46 -7.04
N PRO A 267 11.70 -12.85 -8.05
CA PRO A 267 10.36 -13.37 -7.85
C PRO A 267 10.37 -14.84 -7.37
N VAL A 268 11.16 -15.17 -6.35
CA VAL A 268 11.35 -16.53 -5.79
C VAL A 268 10.01 -17.19 -5.51
N GLY A 269 9.07 -16.47 -4.88
CA GLY A 269 7.74 -16.99 -4.58
C GLY A 269 6.90 -17.34 -5.82
N LYS A 270 7.04 -16.56 -6.91
CA LYS A 270 6.35 -16.87 -8.19
C LYS A 270 6.96 -18.13 -8.81
N ILE A 271 8.29 -18.23 -8.83
CA ILE A 271 9.02 -19.40 -9.37
C ILE A 271 8.65 -20.68 -8.60
N ILE A 272 8.66 -20.65 -7.27
CA ILE A 272 8.29 -21.82 -6.45
C ILE A 272 6.84 -22.25 -6.73
N LYS A 273 5.93 -21.29 -6.88
CA LYS A 273 4.52 -21.58 -7.19
C LYS A 273 4.36 -22.22 -8.57
N ASP A 274 5.09 -21.72 -9.57
CA ASP A 274 5.06 -22.26 -10.94
C ASP A 274 5.68 -23.66 -11.02
N LEU A 275 6.76 -23.91 -10.26
CA LEU A 275 7.36 -25.23 -10.11
C LEU A 275 6.37 -26.22 -9.48
N LYS A 276 5.71 -25.82 -8.38
CA LYS A 276 4.71 -26.66 -7.71
C LYS A 276 3.53 -26.99 -8.63
N LYS A 277 3.03 -26.01 -9.37
CA LYS A 277 1.94 -26.21 -10.35
C LYS A 277 2.36 -27.17 -11.47
N THR A 278 3.58 -27.04 -11.98
CA THR A 278 4.11 -27.93 -13.01
C THR A 278 4.25 -29.37 -12.48
N SER A 279 4.65 -29.55 -11.22
CA SER A 279 4.68 -30.88 -10.60
C SER A 279 3.28 -31.49 -10.43
N GLU A 280 2.28 -30.72 -10.02
CA GLU A 280 0.90 -31.21 -9.86
C GLU A 280 0.26 -31.63 -11.19
N ILE A 281 0.59 -30.97 -12.30
CA ILE A 281 0.11 -31.36 -13.63
C ILE A 281 0.71 -32.71 -14.06
N LYS A 282 2.01 -32.94 -13.79
CA LYS A 282 2.68 -34.20 -14.15
C LYS A 282 2.19 -35.42 -13.37
N TYR A 283 1.70 -35.24 -12.13
CA TYR A 283 1.19 -36.34 -11.32
C TYR A 283 -0.26 -36.73 -11.62
N ASN A 284 -1.02 -35.87 -12.31
CA ASN A 284 -2.43 -36.10 -12.66
C ASN A 284 -2.62 -36.53 -14.13
N GLN A 285 -1.53 -36.86 -14.84
CA GLN A 285 -1.51 -37.44 -16.18
C GLN A 285 -0.98 -38.86 -16.11
#